data_AF-A0A0B1RVL8-F1
#
_entry.id   AF-A0A0B1RVL8-F1
#
_cell.length_a   1.000
_cell.length_b   1.000
_cell.length_c   1.000
_cell.angle_alpha   90.00
_cell.angle_beta   90.00
_cell.angle_gamma   90.00
#
_symmetry.space_group_name_H-M   'P 1'
#
loop_
_entity.id
_entity.type
_entity.pdbx_description
1 polymer ?
#
loop_
_entity_poly.entity_id
_entity_poly.type
_entity_poly.pdbx_seq_one_letter_code
_entity_poly.pdbx_strand_id
1 'polypeptide(L)'
;MSESEVDQQLSKAIVIFRYIEDKDVFQKQACGYEFTSKLSRMFTDIGLSSELADKFNKPSITEFEKYYIGAHNGRKLTWLFNMSHGELRFTYLDKPYLVSMSVHQMSVILCFQDKDTVSVRPLFSI
;
A
#
# COMPACT_ATOMS: atom_id res chain seq x y z
N MET A 1 17.33 9.15 -14.38
CA MET A 1 16.26 9.86 -15.07
C MET A 1 16.00 11.12 -14.28
N SER A 2 16.30 12.30 -14.83
CA SER A 2 16.04 13.57 -14.16
C SER A 2 14.57 13.93 -14.23
N GLU A 3 14.08 14.76 -13.30
CA GLU A 3 12.71 15.27 -13.29
C GLU A 3 12.34 15.91 -14.65
N SER A 4 13.28 16.64 -15.25
CA SER A 4 13.13 17.23 -16.59
C SER A 4 12.94 16.21 -17.72
N GLU A 5 13.58 15.04 -17.63
CA GLU A 5 13.42 13.97 -18.62
C GLU A 5 12.05 13.31 -18.49
N VAL A 6 11.54 13.14 -17.26
CA VAL A 6 10.21 12.59 -16.98
C VAL A 6 9.13 13.51 -17.54
N ASP A 7 9.23 14.81 -17.29
CA ASP A 7 8.29 15.81 -17.79
C ASP A 7 8.26 15.87 -19.32
N GLN A 8 9.42 15.76 -19.97
CA GLN A 8 9.50 15.70 -21.42
C GLN A 8 8.85 14.43 -21.98
N GLN A 9 9.03 13.29 -21.32
CA GLN A 9 8.38 12.04 -21.74
C GLN A 9 6.86 12.10 -21.54
N LEU A 10 6.39 12.61 -20.41
CA LEU A 10 4.97 12.84 -20.14
C LEU A 10 4.34 13.80 -21.16
N SER A 11 5.04 14.88 -21.51
CA SER A 11 4.60 15.84 -22.53
C SER A 11 4.49 15.22 -23.92
N LYS A 12 5.37 14.27 -24.27
CA LYS A 12 5.25 13.52 -25.52
C LYS A 12 4.09 12.55 -25.49
N ALA A 13 3.90 11.84 -24.37
CA ALA A 13 2.79 10.91 -24.18
C ALA A 13 1.44 11.61 -24.23
N ILE A 14 1.32 12.84 -23.69
CA ILE A 14 0.04 13.54 -23.64
C ILE A 14 -0.48 13.93 -25.04
N VAL A 15 0.44 14.17 -25.98
CA VAL A 15 0.11 14.50 -27.38
C VAL A 15 -0.53 13.30 -28.09
N ILE A 16 -0.14 12.07 -27.74
CA ILE A 16 -0.68 10.85 -28.33
C ILE A 16 -2.19 10.72 -28.07
N PHE A 17 -2.68 11.20 -26.92
CA PHE A 17 -4.13 11.21 -26.61
C PHE A 17 -4.97 12.07 -27.57
N ARG A 18 -4.34 12.93 -28.39
CA ARG A 18 -5.06 13.66 -29.46
C ARG A 18 -5.53 12.74 -30.59
N TYR A 19 -4.85 11.61 -30.80
CA TYR A 19 -5.08 10.71 -31.93
C TYR A 19 -5.92 9.47 -31.57
N ILE A 20 -6.46 9.40 -30.36
CA ILE A 20 -7.33 8.29 -29.93
C ILE A 20 -8.75 8.53 -30.47
N GLU A 21 -9.29 7.56 -31.22
CA GLU A 21 -10.62 7.68 -31.86
C GLU A 21 -11.77 7.83 -30.85
N ASP A 22 -11.68 7.20 -29.67
CA ASP A 22 -12.65 7.30 -28.57
C ASP A 22 -12.18 8.24 -27.44
N LYS A 23 -11.57 9.37 -27.80
CA LYS A 23 -11.02 10.32 -26.83
C LYS A 23 -12.06 10.76 -25.80
N ASP A 24 -13.33 10.89 -26.16
CA ASP A 24 -14.39 11.34 -25.26
C ASP A 24 -14.70 10.31 -24.15
N VAL A 25 -14.62 9.01 -24.48
CA VAL A 25 -14.81 7.91 -23.51
C VAL A 25 -13.61 7.83 -22.58
N PHE A 26 -12.40 7.87 -23.15
CA PHE A 26 -11.15 7.90 -22.38
C PHE A 26 -11.08 9.13 -21.48
N GLN A 27 -11.44 10.30 -22.00
CA GLN A 27 -11.43 11.56 -21.26
C GLN A 27 -12.50 11.59 -20.18
N LYS A 28 -13.64 10.89 -20.32
CA LYS A 28 -14.62 10.76 -19.23
C LYS A 28 -14.15 9.79 -18.14
N GLN A 29 -13.54 8.66 -18.50
CA GLN A 29 -13.16 7.63 -17.52
C GLN A 29 -11.79 7.87 -16.86
N ALA A 30 -10.79 8.32 -17.61
CA ALA A 30 -9.39 8.36 -17.18
C ALA A 30 -8.79 9.77 -17.05
N CYS A 31 -9.43 10.79 -17.62
CA CYS A 31 -8.98 12.18 -17.48
C CYS A 31 -10.11 13.14 -17.07
N GLY A 32 -11.26 12.59 -16.68
CA GLY A 32 -12.46 13.37 -16.39
C GLY A 32 -12.30 14.08 -15.07
N TYR A 33 -12.99 15.20 -14.89
CA TYR A 33 -12.96 15.97 -13.65
C TYR A 33 -13.23 15.09 -12.41
N GLU A 34 -14.17 14.15 -12.50
CA GLU A 34 -14.45 13.22 -11.40
C GLU A 34 -13.29 12.25 -11.12
N PHE A 35 -12.64 11.73 -12.16
CA PHE A 35 -11.51 10.81 -12.02
C PHE A 35 -10.28 11.54 -11.46
N THR A 36 -9.95 12.72 -11.99
CA THR A 36 -8.83 13.53 -11.51
C THR A 36 -9.07 14.07 -10.10
N SER A 37 -10.32 14.40 -9.74
CA SER A 37 -10.70 14.76 -8.37
C SER A 37 -10.57 13.57 -7.42
N LYS A 38 -11.00 12.37 -7.82
CA LYS A 38 -10.81 11.14 -7.03
C LYS A 38 -9.32 10.82 -6.84
N LEU A 39 -8.51 10.89 -7.90
CA LEU A 39 -7.05 10.72 -7.82
C LEU A 39 -6.40 11.74 -6.89
N SER A 40 -6.75 13.02 -7.01
CA SER A 40 -6.21 14.08 -6.14
C SER A 40 -6.56 13.83 -4.67
N ARG A 41 -7.79 13.38 -4.39
CA ARG A 41 -8.19 12.96 -3.04
C ARG A 41 -7.40 11.75 -2.56
N MET A 42 -7.15 10.74 -3.40
CA MET A 42 -6.29 9.60 -3.05
C MET A 42 -4.86 10.05 -2.69
N PHE A 43 -4.24 10.94 -3.47
CA PHE A 43 -2.90 11.48 -3.13
C PHE A 43 -2.90 12.31 -1.85
N THR A 44 -3.96 13.07 -1.61
CA THR A 44 -4.14 13.82 -0.36
C THR A 44 -4.28 12.87 0.83
N ASP A 45 -5.08 11.82 0.70
CA ASP A 45 -5.24 10.79 1.75
C ASP A 45 -3.94 10.01 1.98
N ILE A 46 -3.14 9.74 0.93
CA ILE A 46 -1.79 9.14 1.05
C ILE A 46 -0.88 10.07 1.88
N GLY A 47 -0.84 11.37 1.57
CA GLY A 47 -0.04 12.35 2.32
C GLY A 47 -0.47 12.45 3.79
N LEU A 48 -1.78 12.57 4.04
CA LEU A 48 -2.34 12.59 5.39
C LEU A 48 -2.03 11.31 6.17
N SER A 49 -2.05 10.15 5.49
CA SER A 49 -1.72 8.87 6.13
C SER A 49 -0.25 8.79 6.57
N SER A 50 0.67 9.38 5.80
CA SER A 50 2.09 9.47 6.16
C SER A 50 2.29 10.36 7.38
N GLU A 51 1.68 11.54 7.41
CA GLU A 51 1.79 12.44 8.58
C GLU A 51 1.18 11.84 9.84
N LEU A 52 0.07 11.10 9.69
CA LEU A 52 -0.58 10.40 10.80
C LEU A 52 0.30 9.25 11.32
N ALA A 53 0.96 8.52 10.43
CA ALA A 53 1.92 7.48 10.78
C ALA A 53 3.15 8.06 11.49
N ASP A 54 3.71 9.18 11.02
CA ASP A 54 4.86 9.84 11.64
C ASP A 54 4.53 10.35 13.06
N LYS A 55 3.30 10.83 13.28
CA LYS A 55 2.81 11.23 14.61
C LYS A 55 2.56 10.03 15.53
N PHE A 56 2.36 8.83 14.97
CA PHE A 56 2.05 7.62 15.73
C PHE A 56 3.31 6.81 16.03
N ASN A 57 3.87 7.00 17.22
CA ASN A 57 5.13 6.36 17.63
C ASN A 57 4.94 5.04 18.41
N LYS A 58 3.87 4.28 18.15
CA LYS A 58 3.61 3.02 18.88
C LYS A 58 3.57 1.81 17.94
N PRO A 59 4.16 0.66 18.32
CA PRO A 59 4.19 -0.52 17.47
C PRO A 59 2.94 -1.39 17.68
N SER A 60 1.74 -0.86 17.44
CA SER A 60 0.50 -1.63 17.62
C SER A 60 -0.63 -1.18 16.69
N ILE A 61 -1.19 -2.14 15.96
CA ILE A 61 -2.37 -1.96 15.11
C ILE A 61 -3.58 -1.51 15.94
N THR A 62 -3.82 -2.13 17.11
CA THR A 62 -4.96 -1.79 17.98
C THR A 62 -4.87 -0.37 18.54
N GLU A 63 -3.66 0.10 18.85
CA GLU A 63 -3.48 1.48 19.31
C GLU A 63 -3.64 2.47 18.16
N PHE A 64 -3.24 2.11 16.94
CA PHE A 64 -3.47 2.92 15.75
C PHE A 64 -4.96 3.04 15.44
N GLU A 65 -5.74 1.96 15.57
CA GLU A 65 -7.20 2.01 15.38
C GLU A 65 -7.86 3.03 16.30
N LYS A 66 -7.50 3.01 17.59
CA LYS A 66 -8.02 3.97 18.58
C LYS A 66 -7.61 5.41 18.24
N TYR A 67 -6.36 5.60 17.85
CA TYR A 67 -5.84 6.90 17.45
C TYR A 67 -6.56 7.44 16.20
N TYR A 68 -6.72 6.61 15.18
CA TYR A 68 -7.38 6.96 13.92
C TYR A 68 -8.84 7.34 14.12
N ILE A 69 -9.60 6.55 14.90
CA ILE A 69 -11.01 6.83 15.20
C ILE A 69 -11.14 8.15 15.97
N GLY A 70 -10.24 8.42 16.92
CA GLY A 70 -10.22 9.67 17.67
C GLY A 70 -9.91 10.90 16.80
N ALA A 71 -9.05 10.76 15.79
CA ALA A 71 -8.70 11.83 14.87
C ALA A 71 -9.73 12.06 13.75
N HIS A 72 -10.42 11.00 13.32
CA HIS A 72 -11.33 11.01 12.18
C HIS A 72 -12.69 10.42 12.51
N ASN A 73 -13.53 11.23 13.17
CA ASN A 73 -14.90 10.87 13.48
C ASN A 73 -15.72 10.61 12.20
N GLY A 74 -16.45 9.50 12.18
CA GLY A 74 -17.33 9.12 11.06
C GLY A 74 -16.66 8.37 9.91
N ARG A 75 -15.34 8.10 9.98
CA ARG A 75 -14.64 7.23 9.02
C ARG A 75 -14.41 5.84 9.62
N LYS A 76 -14.53 4.81 8.77
CA LYS A 76 -14.21 3.41 9.14
C LYS A 76 -12.85 3.04 8.56
N LEU A 77 -11.91 2.65 9.42
CA LEU A 77 -10.63 2.11 8.99
C LEU A 77 -10.82 0.69 8.44
N THR A 78 -10.18 0.39 7.30
CA THR A 78 -10.17 -0.95 6.70
C THR A 78 -8.72 -1.32 6.41
N TRP A 79 -8.26 -2.43 6.96
CA TRP A 79 -6.91 -2.94 6.74
C TRP A 79 -6.82 -3.68 5.42
N LEU A 80 -5.88 -3.27 4.56
CA LEU A 80 -5.66 -3.86 3.23
C LEU A 80 -4.41 -4.72 3.23
N PHE A 81 -4.50 -5.91 3.85
CA PHE A 81 -3.37 -6.84 4.01
C PHE A 81 -2.74 -7.29 2.68
N ASN A 82 -3.50 -7.23 1.58
CA ASN A 82 -3.01 -7.54 0.23
C ASN A 82 -1.95 -6.53 -0.29
N MET A 83 -1.88 -5.34 0.29
CA MET A 83 -0.85 -4.34 -0.01
C MET A 83 0.18 -4.20 1.11
N SER A 84 -0.04 -4.86 2.26
CA SER A 84 0.85 -4.79 3.40
C SER A 84 2.10 -5.66 3.21
N HIS A 85 3.26 -5.04 3.48
CA HIS A 85 4.56 -5.68 3.53
C HIS A 85 5.17 -5.48 4.93
N GLY A 86 6.02 -6.41 5.35
CA GLY A 86 6.77 -6.30 6.59
C GLY A 86 8.17 -6.86 6.44
N GLU A 87 9.04 -6.55 7.39
CA GLU A 87 10.42 -7.01 7.42
C GLU A 87 10.60 -8.06 8.53
N LEU A 88 11.17 -9.21 8.17
CA LEU A 88 11.60 -10.25 9.11
C LEU A 88 13.12 -10.31 9.16
N ARG A 89 13.65 -10.47 10.38
CA ARG A 89 15.07 -10.72 10.62
C ARG A 89 15.28 -12.20 10.92
N PHE A 90 15.94 -12.91 10.03
CA PHE A 90 16.39 -14.27 10.25
C PHE A 90 17.78 -14.27 10.89
N THR A 91 17.89 -14.88 12.07
CA THR A 91 19.14 -14.94 12.87
C THR A 91 19.71 -16.36 12.98
N TYR A 92 19.17 -17.32 12.24
CA TYR A 92 19.57 -18.73 12.30
C TYR A 92 20.77 -19.07 11.39
N LEU A 93 21.19 -18.13 10.53
CA LEU A 93 22.36 -18.24 9.66
C LEU A 93 23.53 -17.44 10.26
N ASP A 94 24.76 -17.74 9.82
CA ASP A 94 25.98 -17.04 10.25
C ASP A 94 25.92 -15.51 10.04
N LYS A 95 25.06 -15.06 9.14
CA LYS A 95 24.77 -13.65 8.91
C LYS A 95 23.27 -13.39 9.12
N PRO A 96 22.90 -12.29 9.79
CA PRO A 96 21.50 -11.91 9.91
C PRO A 96 20.97 -11.48 8.54
N TYR A 97 19.87 -12.09 8.11
CA TYR A 97 19.17 -11.71 6.88
C TYR A 97 17.94 -10.89 7.22
N LEU A 98 17.79 -9.73 6.59
CA LEU A 98 16.56 -8.95 6.60
C LEU A 98 15.80 -9.23 5.31
N VAL A 99 14.60 -9.78 5.45
CA VAL A 99 13.75 -10.16 4.32
C VAL A 99 12.47 -9.35 4.39
N SER A 100 12.23 -8.57 3.34
CA SER A 100 10.94 -7.93 3.11
C SER A 100 10.01 -8.92 2.41
N MET A 101 8.83 -9.15 2.98
CA MET A 101 7.83 -10.06 2.42
C MET A 101 6.42 -9.55 2.69
N SER A 102 5.45 -10.11 1.97
CA SER A 102 4.04 -9.80 2.24
C SER A 102 3.62 -10.31 3.62
N VAL A 103 2.64 -9.65 4.23
CA VAL A 103 2.09 -10.08 5.53
C VAL A 103 1.50 -11.50 5.45
N HIS A 104 1.01 -11.93 4.29
CA HIS A 104 0.54 -13.30 4.06
C HIS A 104 1.66 -14.34 4.13
N GLN A 105 2.82 -14.05 3.55
CA GLN A 105 3.99 -14.93 3.66
C GLN A 105 4.49 -14.96 5.11
N MET A 106 4.48 -13.80 5.77
CA MET A 106 4.90 -13.67 7.16
C MET A 106 4.01 -14.48 8.12
N SER A 107 2.68 -14.48 7.94
CA SER A 107 1.76 -15.25 8.78
C SER A 107 2.00 -16.75 8.69
N VAL A 108 2.33 -17.25 7.50
CA VAL A 108 2.73 -18.65 7.30
C VAL A 108 4.02 -18.95 8.04
N ILE A 109 5.07 -18.12 7.89
CA ILE A 109 6.36 -18.34 8.57
C ILE A 109 6.20 -18.30 10.09
N LEU A 110 5.36 -17.41 10.62
CA LEU A 110 5.09 -17.31 12.05
C LEU A 110 4.52 -18.62 12.63
N CYS A 111 3.77 -19.40 11.85
CA CYS A 111 3.27 -20.70 12.29
C CYS A 111 4.38 -21.73 12.57
N PHE A 112 5.58 -21.53 12.02
CA PHE A 112 6.75 -22.38 12.21
C PHE A 112 7.72 -21.86 13.29
N GLN A 113 7.35 -20.79 14.02
CA GLN A 113 8.24 -20.22 15.04
C GLN A 113 8.61 -21.23 16.13
N ASP A 114 7.66 -22.03 16.58
CA ASP A 114 7.84 -23.03 17.66
C ASP A 114 7.72 -24.47 17.17
N LYS A 115 7.55 -24.69 15.85
CA LYS A 115 7.24 -25.99 15.27
C LYS A 115 7.97 -26.16 13.93
N ASP A 116 8.74 -27.23 13.81
CA ASP A 116 9.43 -27.56 12.55
C ASP A 116 8.48 -28.09 11.46
N THR A 117 7.27 -28.51 11.85
CA THR A 117 6.26 -29.02 10.93
C THR A 117 4.86 -28.54 11.31
N VAL A 118 4.10 -28.10 10.30
CA VAL A 118 2.70 -27.67 10.46
C VAL A 118 1.88 -28.34 9.38
N SER A 119 0.80 -29.02 9.77
CA SER A 119 -0.13 -29.60 8.80
C SER A 119 -0.83 -28.49 8.01
N VAL A 120 -1.20 -28.75 6.76
CA VAL A 120 -1.77 -27.73 5.88
C VAL A 120 -3.20 -27.30 6.28
N ARG A 121 -3.97 -28.18 6.92
CA ARG A 121 -5.39 -27.92 7.26
C ARG A 121 -5.61 -26.70 8.18
N PRO A 122 -4.86 -26.53 9.30
CA PRO A 122 -4.95 -25.33 10.14
C PRO A 122 -4.50 -24.04 9.46
N LEU A 123 -3.67 -24.09 8.41
CA LEU A 123 -3.19 -22.89 7.72
C LEU A 123 -4.29 -22.19 6.92
N PHE A 124 -5.31 -22.93 6.46
CA PHE A 124 -6.45 -22.38 5.72
C PHE A 124 -7.58 -21.86 6.62
N SER A 125 -7.48 -22.03 7.94
CA SER A 125 -8.45 -21.50 8.92
C SER A 125 -8.05 -20.17 9.54
N ILE A 126 -6.91 -19.61 9.11
CA ILE A 126 -6.41 -18.27 9.47
C ILE A 126 -6.93 -17.29 8.42
#